data_AF-A0A059F3G2-F1
#
_entry.id   AF-A0A059F3G2-F1
#
_cell.length_a   1.000
_cell.length_b   1.000
_cell.length_c   1.000
_cell.angle_alpha   90.00
_cell.angle_beta   90.00
_cell.angle_gamma   90.00
#
_symmetry.space_group_name_H-M   'P 1'
#
loop_
_entity.id
_entity.type
_entity.pdbx_description
1 polymer ?
#
loop_
_entity_poly.entity_id
_entity_poly.type
_entity_poly.pdbx_seq_one_letter_code
_entity_poly.pdbx_strand_id
1 'polypeptide(L)'
;MGKKGPTTKSKKNKSKYKKNRRFNEAYGPTPMDIVKESIIKNKHLSINENIISNGEFYCKECDRYFIDEPTLSGHKRTKPHKRRIKQLKEDMHSRDFAELAGGIYREKL
;
A
#
# COMPACT_ATOMS: atom_id res chain seq x y z
N MET A 1 -26.01 26.76 38.09
CA MET A 1 -24.74 26.07 37.81
C MET A 1 -25.02 24.75 37.09
N GLY A 2 -25.03 24.71 35.75
CA GLY A 2 -25.25 23.48 34.98
C GLY A 2 -23.96 23.02 34.31
N LYS A 3 -23.40 21.88 34.72
CA LYS A 3 -22.18 21.30 34.13
C LYS A 3 -22.50 20.76 32.73
N LYS A 4 -21.90 21.34 31.69
CA LYS A 4 -21.94 20.79 30.31
C LYS A 4 -21.12 19.49 30.31
N GLY A 5 -21.76 18.35 30.06
CA GLY A 5 -21.10 17.05 29.90
C GLY A 5 -20.17 17.00 28.67
N PRO A 6 -19.30 15.98 28.56
CA PRO A 6 -18.31 15.91 27.49
C PRO A 6 -18.99 15.69 26.14
N THR A 7 -18.89 16.66 25.23
CA THR A 7 -19.36 16.52 23.85
C THR A 7 -18.44 15.55 23.10
N THR A 8 -18.86 14.31 22.89
CA THR A 8 -18.11 13.39 22.02
C THR A 8 -18.21 13.90 20.57
N LYS A 9 -17.09 14.34 20.00
CA LYS A 9 -17.04 14.72 18.58
C LYS A 9 -17.43 13.49 17.75
N SER A 10 -18.62 13.54 17.13
CA SER A 10 -19.07 12.55 16.16
C SER A 10 -18.00 12.36 15.07
N LYS A 11 -17.43 11.15 14.98
CA LYS A 11 -16.49 10.79 13.90
C LYS A 11 -17.28 10.78 12.59
N LYS A 12 -17.16 11.84 11.80
CA LYS A 12 -17.74 11.89 10.45
C LYS A 12 -17.22 10.70 9.64
N ASN A 13 -18.11 9.76 9.31
CA ASN A 13 -17.81 8.61 8.47
C ASN A 13 -17.47 9.09 7.05
N LYS A 14 -16.17 9.22 6.76
CA LYS A 14 -15.71 9.51 5.39
C LYS A 14 -16.18 8.38 4.47
N SER A 15 -16.81 8.74 3.36
CA SER A 15 -17.19 7.81 2.30
C SER A 15 -16.02 6.89 1.93
N LYS A 16 -16.33 5.62 1.63
CA LYS A 16 -15.36 4.61 1.15
C LYS A 16 -14.49 5.16 0.02
N TYR A 17 -15.09 5.89 -0.93
CA TYR A 17 -14.38 6.56 -2.03
C TYR A 17 -13.25 7.49 -1.54
N LYS A 18 -13.52 8.34 -0.54
CA LYS A 18 -12.54 9.30 -0.02
C LYS A 18 -11.40 8.64 0.76
N LYS A 19 -11.65 7.46 1.35
CA LYS A 19 -10.62 6.64 2.01
C LYS A 19 -9.71 5.97 0.97
N ASN A 20 -10.31 5.34 -0.04
CA ASN A 20 -9.56 4.68 -1.12
C ASN A 20 -8.73 5.69 -1.92
N ARG A 21 -9.23 6.91 -2.15
CA ARG A 21 -8.45 7.97 -2.80
C ARG A 21 -7.15 8.28 -2.05
N ARG A 22 -7.21 8.48 -0.74
CA ARG A 22 -6.03 8.78 0.08
C ARG A 22 -5.03 7.63 0.10
N PHE A 23 -5.53 6.39 0.11
CA PHE A 23 -4.69 5.21 0.01
C PHE A 23 -3.99 5.15 -1.35
N ASN A 24 -4.75 5.28 -2.44
CA ASN A 24 -4.24 5.23 -3.80
C ASN A 24 -3.23 6.36 -4.06
N GLU A 25 -3.46 7.54 -3.49
CA GLU A 25 -2.57 8.71 -3.59
C GLU A 25 -1.27 8.50 -2.81
N ALA A 26 -1.33 7.86 -1.64
CA ALA A 26 -0.15 7.57 -0.84
C ALA A 26 0.68 6.40 -1.37
N TYR A 27 0.02 5.30 -1.74
CA TYR A 27 0.68 4.02 -1.93
C TYR A 27 0.60 3.51 -3.38
N GLY A 28 -0.52 3.73 -4.05
CA GLY A 28 -0.78 3.28 -5.42
C GLY A 28 -2.11 2.52 -5.49
N PRO A 29 -2.66 2.30 -6.70
CA PRO A 29 -3.91 1.57 -6.87
C PRO A 29 -3.77 0.07 -6.58
N THR A 30 -2.55 -0.48 -6.65
CA THR A 30 -2.29 -1.90 -6.49
C THR A 30 -2.17 -2.34 -5.03
N PRO A 31 -2.80 -3.48 -4.68
CA PRO A 31 -2.63 -4.14 -3.39
C PRO A 31 -1.23 -4.76 -3.28
N MET A 32 -0.78 -4.93 -2.03
CA MET A 32 0.59 -5.35 -1.70
C MET A 32 0.94 -6.75 -2.24
N ASP A 33 -0.04 -7.64 -2.27
CA ASP A 33 0.15 -9.06 -2.60
C ASP A 33 0.55 -9.20 -4.07
N ILE A 34 -0.16 -8.48 -4.94
CA ILE A 34 0.11 -8.41 -6.38
C ILE A 34 1.50 -7.79 -6.62
N VAL A 35 1.84 -6.75 -5.86
CA VAL A 35 3.17 -6.12 -5.95
C VAL A 35 4.26 -7.12 -5.55
N LYS A 36 4.11 -7.83 -4.42
CA LYS A 36 5.09 -8.80 -3.93
C LYS A 36 5.29 -9.93 -4.96
N GLU A 37 4.21 -10.43 -5.55
CA GLU A 37 4.28 -11.40 -6.65
C GLU A 37 5.01 -10.85 -7.89
N SER A 38 4.73 -9.61 -8.28
CA SER A 38 5.35 -8.98 -9.45
C SER A 38 6.87 -8.81 -9.28
N ILE A 39 7.31 -8.50 -8.06
CA ILE A 39 8.72 -8.38 -7.68
C ILE A 39 9.39 -9.75 -7.75
N ILE A 40 8.78 -10.79 -7.17
CA ILE A 40 9.31 -12.17 -7.20
C ILE A 40 9.44 -12.67 -8.64
N LYS A 41 8.43 -12.41 -9.47
CA LYS A 41 8.41 -12.84 -10.87
C LYS A 41 9.35 -12.00 -11.75
N ASN A 42 10.01 -10.96 -11.21
CA ASN A 42 10.87 -10.02 -11.92
C ASN A 42 10.27 -9.58 -13.27
N LYS A 43 8.96 -9.37 -13.32
CA LYS A 43 8.28 -8.99 -14.57
C LYS A 43 8.74 -7.60 -14.95
N HIS A 44 9.66 -7.52 -15.91
CA HIS A 44 9.92 -6.29 -16.62
C HIS A 44 8.71 -6.01 -17.50
N LEU A 45 8.05 -4.89 -17.27
CA LEU A 45 6.93 -4.48 -18.11
C LEU A 45 7.51 -4.14 -19.49
N SER A 46 6.87 -4.62 -20.56
CA SER A 46 7.22 -4.21 -21.91
C SER A 46 6.99 -2.70 -22.03
N ILE A 47 7.93 -2.01 -22.66
CA ILE A 47 7.77 -0.60 -23.02
C ILE A 47 6.55 -0.53 -23.95
N ASN A 48 5.50 0.17 -23.52
CA ASN A 48 4.31 0.41 -24.32
C ASN A 48 4.21 1.91 -24.57
N GLU A 49 3.93 2.30 -25.81
CA GLU A 49 3.84 3.71 -26.25
C GLU A 49 2.72 4.50 -25.54
N ASN A 50 1.76 3.79 -24.93
CA ASN A 50 0.65 4.39 -24.18
C ASN A 50 1.00 4.71 -22.72
N ILE A 51 2.23 4.45 -22.28
CA ILE A 51 2.70 4.69 -20.91
C ILE A 51 3.53 5.96 -20.87
N ILE A 52 3.35 6.75 -19.81
CA ILE A 52 4.14 7.96 -19.53
C ILE A 52 5.65 7.62 -19.59
N SER A 53 6.40 8.45 -20.32
CA SER A 53 7.85 8.29 -20.53
C SER A 53 8.26 6.92 -21.08
N ASN A 54 7.43 6.31 -21.94
CA ASN A 54 7.67 4.98 -22.51
C ASN A 54 7.89 3.87 -21.46
N GLY A 55 7.50 4.11 -20.20
CA GLY A 55 7.76 3.18 -19.11
C GLY A 55 9.21 3.13 -18.61
N GLU A 56 10.08 4.06 -18.99
CA GLU A 56 11.48 4.11 -18.57
C GLU A 56 11.63 4.38 -17.07
N PHE A 57 10.85 5.32 -16.53
CA PHE A 57 10.92 5.69 -15.11
C PHE A 57 9.81 5.02 -14.30
N TYR A 58 10.06 3.77 -13.89
CA TYR A 58 9.09 2.95 -13.16
C TYR A 58 9.53 2.57 -11.74
N CYS A 59 8.60 2.65 -10.78
CA CYS A 59 8.79 2.14 -9.43
C CYS A 59 8.02 0.83 -9.20
N LYS A 60 8.74 -0.29 -9.13
CA LYS A 60 8.21 -1.64 -8.87
C LYS A 60 7.43 -1.74 -7.56
N GLU A 61 7.96 -1.13 -6.50
CA GLU A 61 7.37 -1.20 -5.16
C GLU A 61 6.00 -0.52 -5.08
N CYS A 62 5.80 0.58 -5.80
CA CYS A 62 4.58 1.37 -5.74
C CYS A 62 3.66 1.18 -6.96
N ASP A 63 4.12 0.48 -7.98
CA ASP A 63 3.49 0.31 -9.30
C ASP A 63 3.07 1.65 -9.91
N ARG A 64 4.04 2.56 -10.08
CA ARG A 64 3.83 3.89 -10.64
C ARG A 64 4.89 4.27 -11.67
N TYR A 65 4.43 4.94 -12.71
CA TYR A 65 5.26 5.57 -13.72
C TYR A 65 5.49 7.05 -13.40
N PHE A 66 6.68 7.51 -13.72
CA PHE A 66 7.14 8.88 -13.56
C PHE A 66 7.58 9.45 -14.91
N ILE A 67 7.66 10.77 -15.00
CA ILE A 67 8.04 11.47 -16.23
C ILE A 67 9.57 11.58 -16.33
N ASP A 68 10.24 11.86 -15.21
CA ASP A 68 11.69 12.10 -15.20
C ASP A 68 12.43 11.29 -14.13
N GLU A 69 13.72 11.05 -14.34
CA GLU A 69 14.63 10.45 -13.34
C GLU A 69 14.66 11.19 -11.98
N PRO A 70 14.81 12.53 -11.90
CA PRO A 70 14.82 13.23 -10.62
C PRO A 70 13.50 13.05 -9.85
N THR A 71 12.36 12.93 -10.55
CA THR A 71 11.06 12.71 -9.90
C THR A 71 10.96 11.31 -9.30
N LEU A 72 11.51 10.30 -9.98
CA LEU A 72 11.61 8.93 -9.47
C LEU A 72 12.58 8.82 -8.28
N SER A 73 13.72 9.49 -8.35
CA SER A 73 14.67 9.59 -7.21
C SER A 73 14.02 10.30 -6.01
N GLY A 74 13.32 11.40 -6.26
CA GLY A 74 12.53 12.11 -5.26
C GLY A 74 11.49 11.21 -4.60
N HIS A 75 10.74 10.44 -5.40
CA HIS A 75 9.74 9.47 -4.92
C HIS A 75 10.35 8.45 -3.95
N LYS A 76 11.50 7.85 -4.29
CA LYS A 76 12.18 6.85 -3.44
C LYS A 76 12.55 7.39 -2.05
N ARG A 77 12.78 8.69 -1.93
CA ARG A 77 13.12 9.34 -0.64
C ARG A 77 11.90 9.60 0.24
N THR A 78 10.69 9.58 -0.32
CA THR A 78 9.46 9.92 0.40
C THR A 78 9.08 8.89 1.47
N LYS A 79 8.41 9.36 2.54
CA LYS A 79 7.88 8.51 3.62
C LYS A 79 6.96 7.38 3.14
N PRO A 80 5.98 7.59 2.23
CA PRO A 80 5.10 6.51 1.78
C PRO A 80 5.87 5.37 1.10
N HIS A 81 6.85 5.68 0.25
CA HIS A 81 7.67 4.66 -0.40
C HIS A 81 8.43 3.80 0.62
N LYS A 82 9.11 4.44 1.58
CA LYS A 82 9.82 3.73 2.65
C LYS A 82 8.91 2.84 3.50
N ARG A 83 7.68 3.29 3.76
CA ARG A 83 6.66 2.48 4.46
C ARG A 83 6.26 1.25 3.64
N ARG A 84 6.07 1.41 2.33
CA ARG A 84 5.71 0.30 1.44
C ARG A 84 6.82 -0.75 1.35
N ILE A 85 8.09 -0.33 1.26
CA ILE A 85 9.23 -1.27 1.35
C ILE A 85 9.21 -2.06 2.66
N LYS A 86 8.95 -1.39 3.79
CA LYS A 86 8.89 -2.06 5.09
C LYS A 86 7.77 -3.11 5.12
N GLN A 87 6.59 -2.77 4.59
CA GLN A 87 5.45 -3.69 4.48
C GLN A 87 5.72 -4.88 3.54
N LEU A 88 6.51 -4.69 2.47
CA LEU A 88 6.90 -5.79 1.58
C LEU A 88 7.85 -6.77 2.25
N LYS A 89 8.71 -6.27 3.16
CA LYS A 89 9.61 -7.09 3.98
C LYS A 89 8.88 -7.86 5.08
N GLU A 90 7.82 -7.27 5.64
CA GLU A 90 6.99 -7.94 6.63
C GLU A 90 6.23 -9.11 5.98
N ASP A 91 6.13 -10.22 6.70
CA ASP A 91 5.29 -11.33 6.28
C ASP A 91 3.83 -10.92 6.39
N MET A 92 3.07 -11.32 5.38
CA MET A 92 1.64 -11.08 5.39
C MET A 92 1.02 -11.82 6.57
N HIS A 93 0.11 -11.15 7.27
CA HIS A 93 -0.71 -11.79 8.28
C HIS A 93 -1.59 -12.86 7.64
N SER A 94 -1.06 -14.08 7.56
CA SER A 94 -1.77 -15.26 7.07
C SER A 94 -2.89 -15.64 8.05
N ARG A 95 -3.89 -16.35 7.54
CA ARG A 95 -4.96 -16.93 8.36
C ARG A 95 -4.38 -17.77 9.50
N ASP A 96 -3.28 -18.50 9.24
CA ASP A 96 -2.63 -19.33 10.25
C ASP A 96 -2.07 -18.51 11.42
N PHE A 97 -1.54 -17.30 11.16
CA PHE A 97 -1.11 -16.38 12.20
C PHE A 97 -2.28 -15.87 13.04
N ALA A 98 -3.44 -15.65 12.42
CA ALA A 98 -4.65 -15.22 13.13
C ALA A 98 -5.24 -16.35 13.98
N GLU A 99 -5.24 -17.59 13.48
CA GLU A 99 -5.67 -18.78 14.22
C GLU A 99 -4.75 -19.06 15.41
N LEU A 100 -3.43 -18.94 15.21
CA LEU A 100 -2.43 -19.03 16.29
C LEU A 100 -2.65 -17.98 17.37
N ALA A 101 -2.80 -16.70 16.98
CA ALA A 101 -3.04 -15.61 17.93
C ALA A 101 -4.40 -15.74 18.65
N GLY A 102 -5.39 -16.32 17.98
CA GLY A 102 -6.71 -16.60 18.53
C GLY A 102 -6.77 -17.85 19.43
N GLY A 103 -5.67 -18.60 19.57
CA GLY A 103 -5.63 -19.83 20.36
C GLY A 103 -6.40 -21.00 19.74
N ILE A 104 -6.73 -20.91 18.45
CA ILE A 104 -7.44 -21.95 17.70
C ILE A 104 -6.37 -22.84 17.04
N TYR A 105 -5.61 -23.59 17.84
CA TYR A 105 -4.66 -24.55 17.29
C TYR A 105 -5.44 -25.75 16.75
N ARG A 106 -5.57 -25.87 15.43
CA ARG A 106 -5.86 -27.16 14.81
C ARG A 106 -4.54 -27.93 14.79
N GLU A 107 -4.39 -28.91 15.67
CA GLU A 107 -3.38 -29.95 15.48
C GLU A 107 -3.61 -30.55 14.08
N LYS A 108 -2.68 -30.28 13.16
CA LYS A 108 -2.63 -31.02 11.89
C LYS A 108 -2.14 -32.43 12.25
N LEU A 109 -3.08 -33.36 12.33
CA LEU A 109 -2.83 -34.81 12.21
C LEU A 109 -2.08 -35.11 10.90
#